data_AF-A0A359IHH5-F1
#
_entry.id   AF-A0A359IHH5-F1
#
_cell.length_a   1.000
_cell.length_b   1.000
_cell.length_c   1.000
_cell.angle_alpha   90.00
_cell.angle_beta   90.00
_cell.angle_gamma   90.00
#
_symmetry.space_group_name_H-M   'P 1'
#
loop_
_entity.id
_entity.type
_entity.pdbx_description
1 polymer ?
#
loop_
_entity_poly.entity_id
_entity_poly.type
_entity_poly.pdbx_seq_one_letter_code
_entity_poly.pdbx_strand_id
1 'polypeptide(L)'
;MLEHINDLKDLKKLNKFELVLLADEIREYILECVSKTGGHLASNLGIVELTIALHYVFNSPVDKLIWDVGHQSYAHKILCGRKDKLETLRQYRGLSGFPKKSESCHDIFETGHTSTSLSAAFGMAEARNLLGEDYEVIAVIGDGALTGGQAYEALNNIGDKNIDITIVLNDNQMSISKNTG
;
A
#
# COMPACT_ATOMS: atom_id res chain seq x y z
N MET A 1 -16.33 -14.55 -3.14
CA MET A 1 -16.37 -13.31 -3.95
C MET A 1 -15.00 -12.91 -4.49
N LEU A 2 -13.94 -12.98 -3.69
CA LEU A 2 -12.54 -12.74 -4.04
C LEU A 2 -12.10 -13.55 -5.28
N GLU A 3 -12.66 -14.74 -5.50
CA GLU A 3 -12.47 -15.52 -6.72
C GLU A 3 -12.79 -14.72 -8.00
N HIS A 4 -13.76 -13.81 -7.95
CA HIS A 4 -14.20 -12.97 -9.08
C HIS A 4 -13.49 -11.61 -9.16
N ILE A 5 -12.59 -11.30 -8.22
CA ILE A 5 -11.79 -10.08 -8.26
C ILE A 5 -10.42 -10.41 -8.86
N ASN A 6 -10.22 -10.01 -10.11
CA ASN A 6 -8.97 -10.22 -10.83
C ASN A 6 -8.17 -8.93 -11.01
N ASP A 7 -8.84 -7.77 -11.01
CA ASP A 7 -8.20 -6.47 -11.04
C ASP A 7 -9.01 -5.39 -10.30
N LEU A 8 -8.51 -4.16 -10.31
CA LEU A 8 -9.16 -3.02 -9.67
C LEU A 8 -10.49 -2.61 -10.32
N LYS A 9 -10.73 -2.98 -11.59
CA LYS A 9 -12.01 -2.69 -12.27
C LYS A 9 -13.12 -3.56 -11.71
N ASP A 10 -12.80 -4.80 -11.35
CA ASP A 10 -13.75 -5.69 -10.68
C ASP A 10 -14.11 -5.18 -9.28
N LEU A 11 -13.11 -4.69 -8.53
CA LEU A 11 -13.32 -4.07 -7.21
C LEU A 11 -14.32 -2.90 -7.27
N LYS A 12 -14.20 -2.00 -8.26
CA LYS A 12 -15.05 -0.81 -8.40
C LYS A 12 -16.51 -1.11 -8.79
N LYS A 13 -16.83 -2.36 -9.15
CA LYS A 13 -18.22 -2.79 -9.44
C LYS A 13 -18.98 -3.20 -8.18
N LEU A 14 -18.27 -3.47 -7.08
CA LEU A 14 -18.87 -3.92 -5.84
C LEU A 14 -19.61 -2.78 -5.14
N ASN A 15 -20.73 -3.11 -4.50
CA ASN A 15 -21.39 -2.20 -3.59
C ASN A 15 -20.73 -2.23 -2.19
N LYS A 16 -21.08 -1.27 -1.32
CA LYS A 16 -20.45 -1.12 0.00
C LYS A 16 -20.58 -2.36 0.91
N PHE A 17 -21.67 -3.10 0.82
CA PHE A 17 -21.85 -4.33 1.61
C PHE A 17 -20.92 -5.44 1.10
N GLU A 18 -20.79 -5.57 -0.22
CA GLU A 18 -19.83 -6.48 -0.84
C GLU A 18 -18.39 -6.11 -0.47
N LEU A 19 -18.03 -4.82 -0.34
CA LEU A 19 -16.68 -4.45 0.11
C LEU A 19 -16.32 -5.00 1.50
N VAL A 20 -17.30 -5.09 2.42
CA VAL A 20 -17.09 -5.64 3.77
C VAL A 20 -16.83 -7.15 3.69
N LEU A 21 -17.64 -7.88 2.92
CA LEU A 21 -17.44 -9.31 2.71
C LEU A 21 -16.08 -9.59 2.03
N LEU A 22 -15.63 -8.69 1.16
CA LEU A 22 -14.35 -8.84 0.46
C LEU A 22 -13.18 -8.72 1.44
N ALA A 23 -13.30 -7.83 2.43
CA ALA A 23 -12.29 -7.68 3.46
C ALA A 23 -12.12 -8.98 4.27
N ASP A 24 -13.21 -9.65 4.60
CA ASP A 24 -13.19 -10.92 5.32
C ASP A 24 -12.49 -12.01 4.49
N GLU A 25 -12.88 -12.19 3.23
CA GLU A 25 -12.26 -13.18 2.34
C GLU A 25 -10.77 -12.88 2.08
N ILE A 26 -10.37 -11.62 1.95
CA ILE A 26 -8.95 -11.24 1.81
C ILE A 26 -8.16 -11.59 3.08
N ARG A 27 -8.71 -11.33 4.27
CA ARG A 27 -8.04 -11.68 5.54
C ARG A 27 -7.84 -13.18 5.67
N GLU A 28 -8.85 -13.98 5.34
CA GLU A 28 -8.75 -15.44 5.32
C GLU A 28 -7.70 -15.94 4.32
N TYR A 29 -7.70 -15.39 3.10
CA TYR A 29 -6.73 -15.79 2.07
C TYR A 29 -5.28 -15.44 2.44
N ILE A 30 -5.06 -14.27 3.06
CA ILE A 30 -3.75 -13.88 3.59
C ILE A 30 -3.29 -14.86 4.67
N LEU A 31 -4.17 -15.21 5.62
CA LEU A 31 -3.86 -16.19 6.67
C LEU A 31 -3.45 -17.54 6.07
N GLU A 32 -4.19 -18.02 5.08
CA GLU A 32 -3.90 -19.28 4.41
C GLU A 32 -2.52 -19.25 3.73
N CYS A 33 -2.24 -18.24 2.91
CA CYS A 33 -0.98 -18.15 2.16
C CYS A 33 0.23 -17.96 3.10
N VAL A 34 0.12 -17.07 4.08
CA VAL A 34 1.21 -16.75 5.01
C VAL A 34 1.48 -17.92 5.97
N SER A 35 0.47 -18.74 6.31
CA SER A 35 0.69 -19.95 7.11
C SER A 35 1.64 -20.96 6.44
N LYS A 36 1.69 -20.97 5.10
CA LYS A 36 2.52 -21.88 4.30
C LYS A 36 3.90 -21.28 4.00
N THR A 37 3.96 -19.97 3.76
CA THR A 37 5.16 -19.28 3.22
C THR A 37 5.91 -18.43 4.25
N GLY A 38 5.30 -18.14 5.40
CA GLY A 38 5.75 -17.09 6.32
C GLY A 38 5.54 -15.69 5.74
N GLY A 39 6.01 -14.67 6.45
CA GLY A 39 5.88 -13.28 6.03
C GLY A 39 5.28 -12.38 7.11
N HIS A 40 4.82 -11.19 6.70
CA HIS A 40 4.28 -10.20 7.62
C HIS A 40 2.78 -10.40 7.77
N LEU A 41 2.32 -10.94 8.90
CA LEU A 41 0.90 -11.25 9.07
C LEU A 41 0.12 -10.07 9.65
N ALA A 42 0.47 -9.65 10.87
CA ALA A 42 -0.32 -8.66 11.62
C ALA A 42 -0.49 -7.33 10.87
N SER A 43 0.59 -6.83 10.26
CA SER A 43 0.57 -5.60 9.46
C SER A 43 -0.38 -5.67 8.26
N ASN A 44 -0.56 -6.84 7.65
CA ASN A 44 -1.46 -7.03 6.52
C ASN A 44 -2.91 -7.23 6.94
N LEU A 45 -3.16 -7.87 8.09
CA LEU A 45 -4.53 -8.02 8.59
C LEU A 45 -5.13 -6.68 9.01
N GLY A 46 -4.33 -5.79 9.61
CA GLY A 46 -4.80 -4.49 10.11
C GLY A 46 -5.06 -3.42 9.05
N ILE A 47 -4.80 -3.70 7.76
CA ILE A 47 -4.86 -2.69 6.69
C ILE A 47 -5.79 -3.07 5.53
N VAL A 48 -6.50 -4.19 5.62
CA VAL A 48 -7.29 -4.72 4.51
C VAL A 48 -8.37 -3.74 4.06
N GLU A 49 -9.12 -3.18 5.00
CA GLU A 49 -10.23 -2.26 4.72
C GLU A 49 -9.71 -0.96 4.12
N LEU A 50 -8.62 -0.42 4.68
CA LEU A 50 -7.97 0.77 4.15
C LEU A 50 -7.50 0.52 2.70
N THR A 51 -6.90 -0.63 2.44
CA THR A 51 -6.40 -0.97 1.11
C THR A 51 -7.53 -1.09 0.09
N ILE A 52 -8.65 -1.71 0.49
CA ILE A 52 -9.88 -1.77 -0.31
C ILE A 52 -10.39 -0.36 -0.58
N ALA A 53 -10.51 0.49 0.44
CA ALA A 53 -11.03 1.85 0.30
C ALA A 53 -10.17 2.70 -0.64
N LEU A 54 -8.84 2.64 -0.49
CA LEU A 54 -7.90 3.37 -1.35
C LEU A 54 -8.05 2.96 -2.81
N HIS A 55 -8.12 1.66 -3.10
CA HIS A 55 -8.28 1.17 -4.46
C HIS A 55 -9.69 1.33 -5.03
N TYR A 56 -10.71 1.41 -4.17
CA TYR A 56 -12.07 1.69 -4.58
C TYR A 56 -12.22 3.17 -4.99
N VAL A 57 -11.62 4.09 -4.24
CA VAL A 57 -11.67 5.54 -4.49
C VAL A 57 -10.71 5.96 -5.59
N PHE A 58 -9.42 5.62 -5.47
CA PHE A 58 -8.37 6.04 -6.40
C PHE A 58 -8.21 5.07 -7.59
N ASN A 59 -7.57 5.54 -8.65
CA ASN A 59 -7.41 4.87 -9.93
C ASN A 59 -5.94 4.49 -10.18
N SER A 60 -5.42 3.52 -9.44
CA SER A 60 -4.07 2.99 -9.71
C SER A 60 -4.01 2.27 -11.08
N PRO A 61 -2.96 2.44 -11.89
CA PRO A 61 -1.69 3.15 -11.63
C PRO A 61 -1.65 4.61 -12.11
N VAL A 62 -2.78 5.19 -12.54
CA VAL A 62 -2.87 6.61 -12.89
C VAL A 62 -2.61 7.43 -11.62
N ASP A 63 -3.32 7.13 -10.55
CA ASP A 63 -3.01 7.64 -9.22
C ASP A 63 -1.83 6.86 -8.62
N LYS A 64 -0.95 7.59 -7.92
CA LYS A 64 0.29 7.05 -7.37
C LYS A 64 0.08 6.66 -5.92
N LEU A 65 -0.04 5.36 -5.68
CA LEU A 65 -0.15 4.80 -4.33
C LEU A 65 1.20 4.26 -3.85
N ILE A 66 1.70 4.81 -2.75
CA ILE A 66 3.02 4.50 -2.19
C ILE A 66 2.85 3.90 -0.80
N TRP A 67 3.45 2.74 -0.55
CA TRP A 67 3.40 2.03 0.73
C TRP A 67 4.75 2.10 1.44
N ASP A 68 4.84 2.81 2.56
CA ASP A 68 6.07 2.89 3.36
C ASP A 68 6.44 1.52 3.93
N VAL A 69 7.72 1.14 3.87
CA VAL A 69 8.24 -0.23 4.09
C VAL A 69 7.69 -1.26 3.10
N GLY A 70 6.37 -1.29 2.89
CA GLY A 70 5.69 -2.19 1.97
C GLY A 70 5.26 -3.51 2.57
N HIS A 71 5.62 -3.79 3.82
CA HIS A 71 5.28 -5.04 4.50
C HIS A 71 3.77 -5.22 4.75
N GLN A 72 2.98 -4.18 4.59
CA GLN A 72 1.53 -4.10 4.76
C GLN A 72 0.78 -4.01 3.41
N SER A 73 1.34 -4.61 2.35
CA SER A 73 0.83 -4.48 0.97
C SER A 73 0.24 -5.76 0.35
N TYR A 74 -0.05 -6.81 1.12
CA TYR A 74 -0.54 -8.08 0.57
C TYR A 74 -1.95 -7.94 0.00
N ALA A 75 -2.85 -7.24 0.68
CA ALA A 75 -4.17 -6.88 0.13
C ALA A 75 -4.03 -6.07 -1.17
N HIS A 76 -3.05 -5.16 -1.25
CA HIS A 76 -2.74 -4.40 -2.46
C HIS A 76 -2.28 -5.33 -3.59
N LYS A 77 -1.38 -6.28 -3.31
CA LYS A 77 -0.94 -7.26 -4.30
C LYS A 77 -2.09 -8.13 -4.80
N ILE A 78 -2.95 -8.61 -3.90
CA ILE A 78 -4.16 -9.39 -4.24
C ILE A 78 -5.06 -8.62 -5.21
N LEU A 79 -5.47 -7.41 -4.84
CA LEU A 79 -6.41 -6.58 -5.62
C LEU A 79 -5.82 -6.13 -6.97
N CYS A 80 -4.50 -5.99 -7.05
CA CYS A 80 -3.78 -5.60 -8.26
C CYS A 80 -3.35 -6.82 -9.10
N GLY A 81 -4.21 -7.84 -9.21
CA GLY A 81 -4.05 -8.98 -10.13
C GLY A 81 -2.94 -9.96 -9.81
N ARG A 82 -2.51 -10.03 -8.54
CA ARG A 82 -1.46 -10.97 -8.09
C ARG A 82 -1.94 -11.95 -7.04
N LYS A 83 -3.26 -12.12 -6.89
CA LYS A 83 -3.90 -13.11 -6.01
C LYS A 83 -3.22 -14.49 -6.12
N ASP A 84 -3.24 -15.08 -7.31
CA ASP A 84 -2.73 -16.45 -7.54
C ASP A 84 -1.21 -16.60 -7.35
N LYS A 85 -0.47 -15.49 -7.30
CA LYS A 85 0.98 -15.50 -7.05
C LYS A 85 1.30 -15.41 -5.56
N LEU A 86 0.33 -15.09 -4.71
CA LEU A 86 0.54 -14.90 -3.27
C LEU A 86 0.98 -16.20 -2.58
N GLU A 87 0.64 -17.37 -3.11
CA GLU A 87 1.13 -18.66 -2.62
C GLU A 87 2.66 -18.83 -2.77
N THR A 88 3.30 -18.02 -3.63
CA THR A 88 4.76 -18.03 -3.85
C THR A 88 5.50 -16.95 -3.06
N LEU A 89 4.79 -16.27 -2.14
CA LEU A 89 5.31 -15.14 -1.38
C LEU A 89 6.66 -15.47 -0.71
N ARG A 90 7.64 -14.60 -0.95
CA ARG A 90 9.02 -14.66 -0.43
C ARG A 90 9.80 -15.93 -0.79
N GLN A 91 9.28 -16.74 -1.71
CA GLN A 91 10.00 -17.91 -2.22
C GLN A 91 10.95 -17.51 -3.34
N TYR A 92 11.96 -18.34 -3.61
CA TYR A 92 12.87 -18.12 -4.72
C TYR A 92 12.09 -18.02 -6.04
N ARG A 93 12.30 -16.92 -6.79
CA ARG A 93 11.55 -16.56 -8.01
C ARG A 93 10.03 -16.39 -7.83
N GLY A 94 9.57 -16.33 -6.58
CA GLY A 94 8.19 -16.01 -6.22
C GLY A 94 7.98 -14.51 -6.01
N LEU A 95 6.81 -14.18 -5.46
CA LEU A 95 6.38 -12.80 -5.23
C LEU A 95 7.17 -12.16 -4.07
N SER A 96 7.61 -10.91 -4.23
CA SER A 96 8.27 -10.14 -3.17
C SER A 96 7.32 -9.90 -1.99
N GLY A 97 7.90 -9.87 -0.79
CA GLY A 97 7.20 -9.47 0.43
C GLY A 97 6.88 -7.97 0.52
N PHE A 98 7.32 -7.18 -0.46
CA PHE A 98 7.19 -5.73 -0.54
C PHE A 98 6.82 -5.30 -1.97
N PRO A 99 6.29 -4.09 -2.19
CA PRO A 99 6.08 -3.54 -3.53
C PRO A 99 7.39 -3.53 -4.33
N LYS A 100 7.30 -3.96 -5.59
CA LYS A 100 8.43 -4.07 -6.51
C LYS A 100 7.98 -3.72 -7.93
N LYS A 101 8.64 -2.74 -8.55
CA LYS A 101 8.26 -2.21 -9.87
C LYS A 101 8.28 -3.28 -10.95
N SER A 102 9.23 -4.21 -10.86
CA SER A 102 9.32 -5.33 -11.80
C SER A 102 8.15 -6.33 -11.68
N GLU A 103 7.36 -6.30 -10.60
CA GLU A 103 6.24 -7.22 -10.37
C GLU A 103 4.89 -6.65 -10.82
N SER A 104 4.72 -5.33 -10.82
CA SER A 104 3.45 -4.70 -11.16
C SER A 104 3.61 -3.21 -11.47
N CYS A 105 2.81 -2.71 -12.41
CA CYS A 105 2.65 -1.28 -12.64
C CYS A 105 1.98 -0.55 -11.46
N HIS A 106 1.33 -1.29 -10.54
CA HIS A 106 0.73 -0.72 -9.33
C HIS A 106 1.75 -0.47 -8.20
N ASP A 107 2.96 -1.04 -8.32
CA ASP A 107 4.05 -0.87 -7.34
C ASP A 107 4.94 0.30 -7.78
N ILE A 108 4.43 1.54 -7.69
CA ILE A 108 5.05 2.76 -8.24
C ILE A 108 6.40 3.09 -7.58
N PHE A 109 6.61 2.67 -6.34
CA PHE A 109 7.85 2.88 -5.59
C PHE A 109 8.25 1.59 -4.88
N GLU A 110 9.51 1.18 -5.04
CA GLU A 110 10.02 -0.02 -4.36
C GLU A 110 10.40 0.34 -2.93
N THR A 111 9.85 -0.40 -1.97
CA THR A 111 10.10 -0.15 -0.55
C THR A 111 10.66 -1.39 0.14
N GLY A 112 11.26 -1.14 1.30
CA GLY A 112 11.83 -2.15 2.18
C GLY A 112 12.41 -1.48 3.43
N HIS A 113 13.10 -0.35 3.25
CA HIS A 113 13.44 0.57 4.33
C HIS A 113 12.25 1.48 4.68
N THR A 114 12.22 1.93 5.93
CA THR A 114 11.16 2.78 6.49
C THR A 114 11.35 4.24 6.09
N SER A 115 10.29 5.04 6.26
CA SER A 115 10.32 6.52 6.24
C SER A 115 10.65 7.14 4.88
N THR A 116 10.57 6.37 3.80
CA THR A 116 10.93 6.81 2.44
C THR A 116 9.73 7.26 1.60
N SER A 117 8.51 6.86 1.99
CA SER A 117 7.28 7.10 1.22
C SER A 117 6.96 8.58 1.02
N LEU A 118 7.10 9.41 2.06
CA LEU A 118 6.73 10.82 1.99
C LEU A 118 7.67 11.62 1.08
N SER A 119 8.98 11.34 1.12
CA SER A 119 9.93 11.97 0.19
C SER A 119 9.65 11.56 -1.26
N ALA A 120 9.31 10.29 -1.48
CA ALA A 120 8.95 9.79 -2.81
C ALA A 120 7.65 10.43 -3.32
N ALA A 121 6.64 10.56 -2.45
CA ALA A 121 5.38 11.23 -2.76
C ALA A 121 5.60 12.69 -3.13
N PHE A 122 6.39 13.42 -2.35
CA PHE A 122 6.78 14.80 -2.64
C PHE A 122 7.40 14.92 -4.04
N GLY A 123 8.39 14.09 -4.36
CA GLY A 123 9.03 14.11 -5.67
C GLY A 123 8.08 13.80 -6.83
N MET A 124 7.15 12.86 -6.64
CA MET A 124 6.15 12.53 -7.67
C MET A 124 5.14 13.66 -7.89
N ALA A 125 4.69 14.31 -6.81
CA ALA A 125 3.75 15.42 -6.90
C ALA A 125 4.41 16.69 -7.48
N GLU A 126 5.68 16.95 -7.16
CA GLU A 126 6.47 17.98 -7.84
C GLU A 126 6.58 17.71 -9.34
N ALA A 127 6.88 16.46 -9.73
CA ALA A 127 6.96 16.09 -11.14
C ALA A 127 5.62 16.27 -11.86
N ARG A 128 4.51 15.83 -11.25
CA ARG A 128 3.14 16.05 -11.74
C ARG A 128 2.90 17.52 -12.05
N ASN A 129 3.20 18.40 -11.10
CA ASN A 129 2.97 19.84 -11.22
C ASN A 129 3.83 20.46 -12.33
N LEU A 130 5.10 20.07 -12.44
CA LEU A 130 6.01 20.55 -13.47
C LEU A 130 5.61 20.11 -14.89
N LEU A 131 5.03 18.92 -15.01
CA LEU A 131 4.57 18.35 -16.28
C LEU A 131 3.15 18.79 -16.65
N GLY A 132 2.42 19.45 -15.74
CA GLY A 132 1.02 19.83 -15.94
C GLY A 132 0.09 18.62 -16.02
N GLU A 133 0.45 17.53 -15.34
CA GLU A 133 -0.35 16.30 -15.29
C GLU A 133 -1.42 16.38 -14.19
N ASP A 134 -2.44 15.54 -14.31
CA ASP A 134 -3.57 15.49 -13.36
C ASP A 134 -3.76 14.05 -12.87
N TYR A 135 -3.27 13.79 -11.65
CA TYR A 135 -3.44 12.54 -10.92
C TYR A 135 -3.19 12.74 -9.43
N GLU A 136 -3.71 11.83 -8.63
CA GLU A 136 -3.54 11.86 -7.18
C GLU A 136 -2.23 11.20 -6.73
N VAL A 137 -1.62 11.73 -5.68
CA VAL A 137 -0.45 11.13 -5.03
C VAL A 137 -0.81 10.81 -3.59
N ILE A 138 -0.71 9.52 -3.24
CA ILE A 138 -1.14 8.98 -1.95
C ILE A 138 0.01 8.21 -1.30
N ALA A 139 0.39 8.61 -0.10
CA ALA A 139 1.38 7.91 0.71
C ALA A 139 0.75 7.28 1.95
N VAL A 140 0.95 5.98 2.11
CA VAL A 140 0.51 5.22 3.30
C VAL A 140 1.74 4.94 4.16
N ILE A 141 1.77 5.51 5.36
CA ILE A 141 2.88 5.40 6.31
C ILE A 141 2.38 4.92 7.67
N GLY A 142 3.10 3.99 8.30
CA GLY A 142 2.80 3.55 9.67
C GLY A 142 3.35 4.53 10.72
N ASP A 143 2.76 4.54 11.92
CA ASP A 143 3.20 5.40 13.03
C ASP A 143 4.68 5.19 13.38
N GLY A 144 5.15 3.94 13.43
CA GLY A 144 6.57 3.65 13.64
C GLY A 144 7.49 4.23 12.55
N ALA A 145 7.07 4.15 11.28
CA ALA A 145 7.86 4.69 10.17
C ALA A 145 7.84 6.22 10.12
N LEU A 146 6.80 6.86 10.67
CA LEU A 146 6.70 8.31 10.75
C LEU A 146 7.77 8.92 11.69
N THR A 147 8.26 8.16 12.68
CA THR A 147 9.30 8.61 13.62
C THR A 147 10.66 8.88 12.96
N GLY A 148 10.89 8.37 11.74
CA GLY A 148 12.15 8.55 11.04
C GLY A 148 12.36 9.99 10.57
N GLY A 149 13.56 10.53 10.77
CA GLY A 149 13.88 11.93 10.43
C GLY A 149 13.57 12.29 8.97
N GLN A 150 13.81 11.37 8.04
CA GLN A 150 13.49 11.57 6.61
C GLN A 150 11.98 11.83 6.37
N ALA A 151 11.09 11.22 7.14
CA ALA A 151 9.65 11.46 7.03
C ALA A 151 9.31 12.89 7.48
N TYR A 152 9.93 13.38 8.56
CA TYR A 152 9.76 14.76 9.03
C TYR A 152 10.34 15.80 8.06
N GLU A 153 11.51 15.53 7.48
CA GLU A 153 12.09 16.39 6.44
C GLU A 153 11.14 16.50 5.23
N ALA A 154 10.57 15.37 4.80
CA ALA A 154 9.59 15.36 3.72
C ALA A 154 8.31 16.13 4.08
N LEU A 155 7.76 15.94 5.28
CA LEU A 155 6.58 16.69 5.74
C LEU A 155 6.83 18.20 5.76
N ASN A 156 8.01 18.62 6.19
CA ASN A 156 8.39 20.03 6.19
C ASN A 156 8.42 20.59 4.76
N ASN A 157 9.06 19.88 3.83
CA ASN A 157 9.09 20.29 2.42
C ASN A 157 7.70 20.32 1.77
N ILE A 158 6.85 19.32 2.05
CA ILE A 158 5.47 19.27 1.54
C ILE A 158 4.68 20.50 2.04
N GLY A 159 4.82 20.85 3.32
CA GLY A 159 4.18 22.02 3.93
C GLY A 159 4.70 23.35 3.37
N ASP A 160 6.01 23.51 3.24
CA ASP A 160 6.65 24.72 2.70
C ASP A 160 6.23 25.00 1.26
N LYS A 161 6.15 23.95 0.44
CA LYS A 161 5.83 24.04 -0.98
C LYS A 161 4.33 23.98 -1.29
N ASN A 162 3.49 23.76 -0.27
CA ASN A 162 2.04 23.60 -0.40
C ASN A 162 1.66 22.57 -1.48
N ILE A 163 2.30 21.41 -1.45
CA ILE A 163 2.13 20.36 -2.45
C ILE A 163 0.93 19.48 -2.11
N ASP A 164 0.05 19.30 -3.09
CA ASP A 164 -1.18 18.52 -2.94
C ASP A 164 -0.90 17.01 -2.98
N ILE A 165 -0.94 16.39 -1.80
CA ILE A 165 -0.68 14.97 -1.54
C ILE A 165 -1.64 14.50 -0.45
N THR A 166 -2.21 13.30 -0.62
CA THR A 166 -2.93 12.61 0.45
C THR A 166 -1.95 11.75 1.27
N ILE A 167 -1.83 12.03 2.57
CA ILE A 167 -1.04 11.21 3.49
C ILE A 167 -1.98 10.44 4.39
N VAL A 168 -1.85 9.12 4.40
CA VAL A 168 -2.58 8.23 5.30
C VAL A 168 -1.64 7.70 6.37
N LEU A 169 -1.84 8.16 7.60
CA LEU A 169 -1.16 7.62 8.78
C LEU A 169 -1.93 6.38 9.28
N ASN A 170 -1.32 5.21 9.11
CA ASN A 170 -1.79 3.96 9.70
C ASN A 170 -1.23 3.81 11.11
N ASP A 171 -1.90 4.43 12.09
CA ASP A 171 -1.53 4.36 13.50
C ASP A 171 -2.16 3.14 14.17
N ASN A 172 -1.34 2.14 14.48
CA ASN A 172 -1.72 0.98 15.27
C ASN A 172 -0.92 0.89 16.58
N GLN A 173 -0.22 1.96 16.96
CA GLN A 173 0.67 2.08 18.13
C GLN A 173 1.81 1.05 18.16
N MET A 174 2.17 0.47 17.02
CA MET A 174 3.14 -0.62 16.89
C MET A 174 4.13 -0.32 15.76
N SER A 175 5.42 -0.51 16.08
CA SER A 175 6.45 -0.79 15.09
C SER A 175 6.55 -2.31 14.92
N ILE A 176 7.72 -2.92 15.20
CA ILE A 176 7.81 -4.37 15.50
C ILE A 176 7.44 -4.60 16.97
N SER A 177 8.00 -3.80 17.87
CA SER A 177 7.57 -3.63 19.26
C SER A 177 6.59 -2.46 19.38
N LYS A 178 6.03 -2.24 20.58
CA LYS A 178 5.25 -1.02 20.87
C LYS A 178 6.03 0.22 20.42
N ASN A 179 5.35 1.14 19.76
CA ASN A 179 5.97 2.37 19.29
C ASN A 179 6.41 3.24 20.48
N THR A 180 7.54 3.93 20.33
CA THR A 180 8.13 4.79 21.36
C THR A 180 8.57 6.11 20.72
N GLY A 181 7.74 7.14 20.87
CA GLY A 181 7.96 8.45 20.23
C GLY A 181 6.82 8.80 19.31
#